data_AF-A0A946URG9-F1
#
_entry.id   AF-A0A946URG9-F1
#
_cell.length_a   1.000
_cell.length_b   1.000
_cell.length_c   1.000
_cell.angle_alpha   90.00
_cell.angle_beta   90.00
_cell.angle_gamma   90.00
#
_symmetry.space_group_name_H-M   'P 1'
#
loop_
_entity.id
_entity.type
_entity.pdbx_description
1 polymer ?
#
loop_
_entity_poly.entity_id
_entity_poly.type
_entity_poly.pdbx_seq_one_letter_code
_entity_poly.pdbx_strand_id
1 'polypeptide(L)'
;MSVEFFRQNWALGIAAILLAVVAIIVVVTLYRRSATSQLSRTAKAARAARDKLAKAKKAADAAEKRARRLHDKASSVKPRLLQEAKEAMQDARALQKIAGDQVLVADNHLRRVIYEEYPPSRHESLRMKHLPDDKPNTNPFSF
;
A
#
# COMPACT_ATOMS: atom_id res chain seq x y z
N MET A 1 37.63 -42.07 -13.45
CA MET A 1 36.80 -41.63 -12.31
C MET A 1 35.34 -41.97 -12.61
N SER A 2 35.05 -43.25 -12.84
CA SER A 2 34.61 -44.28 -11.88
C SER A 2 33.15 -44.09 -11.45
N VAL A 3 32.26 -44.65 -12.29
CA VAL A 3 30.84 -44.91 -12.01
C VAL A 3 30.63 -45.62 -10.64
N GLU A 4 31.64 -46.35 -10.17
CA GLU A 4 31.70 -46.95 -8.83
C GLU A 4 31.74 -45.94 -7.68
N PHE A 5 32.44 -44.81 -7.83
CA PHE A 5 32.50 -43.78 -6.80
C PHE A 5 31.14 -43.11 -6.61
N PHE A 6 30.37 -42.99 -7.70
CA PHE A 6 29.00 -42.50 -7.68
C PHE A 6 28.06 -43.52 -7.05
N ARG A 7 28.25 -44.84 -7.27
CA ARG A 7 27.46 -45.91 -6.63
C ARG A 7 27.71 -46.06 -5.13
N GLN A 8 28.90 -45.74 -4.63
CA GLN A 8 29.22 -45.80 -3.20
C GLN A 8 28.86 -44.51 -2.46
N ASN A 9 28.94 -43.34 -3.13
CA ASN A 9 28.73 -42.04 -2.51
C ASN A 9 27.49 -41.29 -3.02
N TRP A 10 26.56 -41.97 -3.71
CA TRP A 10 25.32 -41.37 -4.24
C TRP A 10 24.53 -40.64 -3.14
N ALA A 11 24.49 -41.21 -1.93
CA ALA A 11 23.83 -40.60 -0.78
C ALA A 11 24.46 -39.25 -0.38
N LEU A 12 25.78 -39.11 -0.46
CA LEU A 12 26.49 -37.84 -0.21
C LEU A 12 26.19 -36.81 -1.31
N GLY A 13 26.10 -37.25 -2.56
CA GLY A 13 25.71 -36.39 -3.68
C GLY A 13 24.28 -35.85 -3.52
N ILE A 14 23.32 -36.72 -3.18
CA ILE A 14 21.94 -36.31 -2.89
C ILE A 14 21.86 -35.40 -1.66
N ALA A 15 22.59 -35.73 -0.60
CA ALA A 15 22.63 -34.91 0.62
C ALA A 15 23.17 -33.51 0.32
N ALA A 16 24.24 -33.38 -0.47
CA ALA A 16 24.79 -32.08 -0.86
C ALA A 16 23.80 -31.25 -1.68
N ILE A 17 23.08 -31.87 -2.62
CA ILE A 17 22.03 -31.22 -3.41
C ILE A 17 20.89 -30.74 -2.50
N LEU A 18 20.42 -31.58 -1.58
CA LEU A 18 19.38 -31.21 -0.62
C LEU A 18 19.82 -30.05 0.27
N LEU A 19 21.07 -30.06 0.75
CA LEU A 19 21.64 -29.00 1.57
C LEU A 19 21.73 -27.67 0.79
N ALA A 20 22.11 -27.72 -0.48
CA ALA A 20 22.12 -26.56 -1.36
C ALA A 20 20.70 -26.00 -1.58
N VAL A 21 19.70 -26.85 -1.81
CA VAL A 21 18.29 -26.44 -1.95
C VAL A 21 17.78 -25.80 -0.65
N VAL A 22 18.05 -26.40 0.50
CA VAL A 22 17.67 -25.83 1.81
C VAL A 22 18.35 -24.47 2.03
N ALA A 23 19.64 -24.35 1.72
CA ALA A 23 20.36 -23.08 1.83
C ALA A 23 19.75 -21.99 0.93
N ILE A 24 19.38 -22.33 -0.31
CA ILE A 24 18.68 -21.39 -1.20
C ILE A 24 17.34 -20.94 -0.59
N ILE A 25 16.54 -21.86 -0.05
CA ILE A 25 15.25 -21.53 0.59
C ILE A 25 15.46 -20.61 1.80
N VAL A 26 16.47 -20.88 2.63
CA VAL A 26 16.82 -20.05 3.80
C VAL A 26 17.27 -18.65 3.36
N VAL A 27 18.14 -18.54 2.37
CA VAL A 27 18.59 -17.24 1.85
C VAL A 27 17.42 -16.44 1.26
N VAL A 28 16.54 -17.08 0.49
CA VAL A 28 15.35 -16.43 -0.07
C VAL A 28 14.37 -15.98 1.01
N THR A 29 14.18 -16.78 2.06
CA THR A 29 13.30 -16.41 3.19
C THR A 29 13.89 -15.27 4.02
N LEU A 30 15.21 -15.27 4.29
CA LEU A 30 15.91 -14.16 4.92
C LEU A 30 15.86 -12.89 4.07
N TYR A 31 16.02 -13.00 2.75
CA TYR A 31 15.92 -11.86 1.84
C TYR A 31 14.49 -11.32 1.73
N ARG A 32 13.48 -12.20 1.72
CA ARG A 32 12.06 -11.80 1.76
C ARG A 32 11.67 -11.16 3.08
N ARG A 33 12.29 -11.58 4.19
CA ARG A 33 12.21 -10.93 5.52
C ARG A 33 13.16 -9.74 5.66
N SER A 34 13.92 -9.38 4.63
CA SER A 34 14.81 -8.24 4.72
C SER A 34 13.98 -6.96 4.82
N ALA A 35 14.26 -6.18 5.88
CA ALA A 35 13.67 -4.89 6.18
C ALA A 35 13.53 -3.97 4.95
N THR A 36 14.48 -4.01 4.01
CA THR A 36 14.48 -3.21 2.77
C THR A 36 13.43 -3.66 1.77
N SER A 37 13.25 -4.97 1.59
CA SER A 37 12.20 -5.52 0.73
C SER A 37 10.82 -5.15 1.28
N GLN A 38 10.61 -5.30 2.58
CA GLN A 38 9.35 -4.96 3.24
C GLN A 38 9.04 -3.46 3.19
N LEU A 39 10.03 -2.61 3.44
CA LEU A 39 9.88 -1.16 3.31
C LEU A 39 9.52 -0.75 1.88
N SER A 40 10.17 -1.33 0.87
CA SER A 40 9.88 -1.00 -0.53
C SER A 40 8.44 -1.39 -0.94
N ARG A 41 7.97 -2.55 -0.49
CA ARG A 41 6.61 -3.05 -0.77
C ARG A 41 5.55 -2.19 -0.09
N THR A 42 5.76 -1.86 1.17
CA THR A 42 4.84 -1.01 1.94
C THR A 42 4.83 0.42 1.42
N ALA A 43 5.98 0.99 1.06
CA ALA A 43 6.06 2.30 0.42
C ALA A 43 5.33 2.32 -0.95
N LYS A 44 5.44 1.24 -1.73
CA LYS A 44 4.68 1.10 -2.99
C LYS A 44 3.18 1.01 -2.75
N ALA A 45 2.75 0.28 -1.73
CA ALA A 45 1.33 0.19 -1.34
C ALA A 45 0.77 1.55 -0.89
N ALA A 46 1.52 2.30 -0.07
CA ALA A 46 1.16 3.64 0.36
C ALA A 46 1.03 4.61 -0.82
N ARG A 47 1.97 4.58 -1.78
CA ARG A 47 1.85 5.37 -3.02
C ARG A 47 0.61 5.00 -3.83
N ALA A 48 0.34 3.70 -4.01
CA ALA A 48 -0.85 3.26 -4.73
C ALA A 48 -2.16 3.69 -4.04
N ALA A 49 -2.21 3.71 -2.70
CA ALA A 49 -3.35 4.22 -1.95
C ALA A 49 -3.53 5.73 -2.18
N ARG A 50 -2.44 6.51 -2.17
CA ARG A 50 -2.48 7.96 -2.45
C ARG A 50 -2.97 8.25 -3.88
N ASP A 51 -2.52 7.47 -4.85
CA ASP A 51 -3.00 7.59 -6.24
C ASP A 51 -4.50 7.29 -6.36
N LYS A 52 -4.98 6.27 -5.63
CA LYS A 52 -6.42 5.97 -5.55
C LYS A 52 -7.21 7.12 -4.93
N LEU A 53 -6.72 7.69 -3.82
CA LEU A 53 -7.33 8.87 -3.20
C LEU A 53 -7.38 10.06 -4.17
N ALA A 54 -6.31 10.33 -4.91
CA ALA A 54 -6.28 11.39 -5.90
C ALA A 54 -7.31 11.18 -7.02
N LYS A 55 -7.48 9.94 -7.49
CA LYS A 55 -8.53 9.58 -8.47
C LYS A 55 -9.93 9.72 -7.89
N ALA A 56 -10.16 9.24 -6.66
CA ALA A 56 -11.45 9.35 -5.99
C ALA A 56 -11.84 10.81 -5.74
N LYS A 57 -10.88 11.66 -5.33
CA LYS A 57 -11.09 13.10 -5.18
C LYS A 57 -11.50 13.75 -6.50
N LYS A 58 -10.80 13.46 -7.60
CA LYS A 58 -11.17 13.98 -8.93
C LYS A 58 -12.57 13.54 -9.35
N ALA A 59 -12.95 12.30 -9.07
CA ALA A 59 -14.29 11.79 -9.35
C ALA A 59 -15.37 12.49 -8.50
N ALA A 60 -15.11 12.70 -7.22
CA ALA A 60 -15.99 13.44 -6.32
C ALA A 60 -16.17 14.90 -6.77
N ASP A 61 -15.08 15.58 -7.13
CA ASP A 61 -15.12 16.97 -7.63
C ASP A 61 -15.93 17.05 -8.95
N ALA A 62 -15.80 16.06 -9.83
CA ALA A 62 -16.56 16.00 -11.08
C ALA A 62 -18.05 15.74 -10.84
N ALA A 63 -18.38 14.80 -9.94
CA ALA A 63 -19.76 14.50 -9.55
C ALA A 63 -20.43 15.71 -8.89
N GLU A 64 -19.71 16.42 -8.01
CA GLU A 64 -20.19 17.64 -7.38
C GLU A 64 -20.45 18.76 -8.39
N LYS A 65 -19.52 18.99 -9.34
CA LYS A 65 -19.74 19.96 -10.43
C LYS A 65 -20.96 19.61 -11.27
N ARG A 66 -21.18 18.33 -11.57
CA ARG A 66 -22.36 17.87 -12.32
C ARG A 66 -23.65 18.07 -11.54
N ALA A 67 -23.66 17.70 -10.26
CA ALA A 67 -24.81 17.88 -9.38
C ALA A 67 -25.20 19.37 -9.26
N ARG A 68 -24.20 20.26 -9.06
CA ARG A 68 -24.42 21.72 -9.05
C ARG A 68 -25.03 22.22 -10.36
N ARG A 69 -24.44 21.86 -11.51
CA ARG A 69 -24.96 22.28 -12.83
C ARG A 69 -26.39 21.82 -13.09
N LEU A 70 -26.76 20.62 -12.64
CA LEU A 70 -28.12 20.11 -12.79
C LEU A 70 -29.08 20.80 -11.83
N HIS A 71 -28.63 21.07 -10.60
CA HIS A 71 -29.39 21.84 -9.62
C HIS A 71 -29.69 23.26 -10.10
N ASP A 72 -28.72 23.95 -10.72
CA ASP A 72 -28.92 25.28 -11.32
C ASP A 72 -29.98 25.28 -12.43
N LYS A 73 -30.18 24.13 -13.09
CA LYS A 73 -31.18 23.91 -14.15
C LYS A 73 -32.43 23.19 -13.65
N ALA A 74 -32.65 23.12 -12.33
CA ALA A 74 -33.69 22.29 -11.72
C ALA A 74 -35.11 22.56 -12.25
N SER A 75 -35.41 23.79 -12.67
CA SER A 75 -36.69 24.16 -13.29
C SER A 75 -36.96 23.48 -14.64
N SER A 76 -35.91 23.04 -15.33
CA SER A 76 -35.96 22.46 -16.69
C SER A 76 -35.58 20.99 -16.75
N VAL A 77 -35.06 20.43 -15.65
CA VAL A 77 -34.54 19.06 -15.58
C VAL A 77 -35.52 18.17 -14.82
N LYS A 78 -35.71 16.94 -15.31
CA LYS A 78 -36.58 15.95 -14.65
C LYS A 78 -36.11 15.69 -13.20
N PRO A 79 -36.99 15.67 -12.20
CA PRO A 79 -36.64 15.45 -10.79
C PRO A 79 -35.79 14.21 -10.55
N ARG A 80 -36.06 13.12 -11.29
CA ARG A 80 -35.29 11.87 -11.22
C ARG A 80 -33.80 12.06 -11.53
N LEU A 81 -33.45 12.89 -12.52
CA LEU A 81 -32.06 13.15 -12.88
C LEU A 81 -31.33 13.97 -11.82
N LEU A 82 -32.05 14.85 -11.10
CA LEU A 82 -31.49 15.59 -9.96
C LEU A 82 -31.19 14.65 -8.79
N GLN A 83 -32.10 13.72 -8.52
CA GLN A 83 -31.91 12.71 -7.48
C GLN A 83 -30.73 11.79 -7.79
N GLU A 84 -30.65 11.22 -9.00
CA GLU A 84 -29.54 10.36 -9.43
C GLU A 84 -28.20 11.10 -9.35
N ALA A 85 -28.15 12.39 -9.71
CA ALA A 85 -26.92 13.18 -9.61
C ALA A 85 -26.51 13.47 -8.15
N LYS A 86 -27.48 13.65 -7.25
CA LYS A 86 -27.23 13.85 -5.82
C LYS A 86 -26.71 12.56 -5.17
N GLU A 87 -27.32 11.43 -5.49
CA GLU A 87 -26.88 10.10 -5.04
C GLU A 87 -25.45 9.83 -5.53
N ALA A 88 -25.16 10.04 -6.82
CA ALA A 88 -23.82 9.86 -7.37
C ALA A 88 -22.77 10.76 -6.70
N MET A 89 -23.12 11.99 -6.31
CA MET A 89 -22.23 12.88 -5.56
C MET A 89 -21.96 12.33 -4.15
N GLN A 90 -22.99 11.81 -3.47
CA GLN A 90 -22.85 11.22 -2.14
C GLN A 90 -21.96 9.96 -2.19
N ASP A 91 -22.18 9.08 -3.16
CA ASP A 91 -21.38 7.88 -3.37
C ASP A 91 -19.92 8.22 -3.67
N ALA A 92 -19.68 9.22 -4.54
CA ALA A 92 -18.32 9.64 -4.85
C ALA A 92 -17.59 10.22 -3.61
N ARG A 93 -18.29 10.96 -2.75
CA ARG A 93 -17.75 11.44 -1.47
C ARG A 93 -17.48 10.30 -0.50
N ALA A 94 -18.36 9.30 -0.42
CA ALA A 94 -18.13 8.12 0.40
C ALA A 94 -16.88 7.35 -0.05
N LEU A 95 -16.72 7.14 -1.36
CA LEU A 95 -15.53 6.52 -1.94
C LEU A 95 -14.25 7.33 -1.67
N GLN A 96 -14.33 8.66 -1.75
CA GLN A 96 -13.21 9.52 -1.39
C GLN A 96 -12.81 9.35 0.08
N LYS A 97 -13.78 9.27 1.00
CA LYS A 97 -13.52 9.05 2.43
C LYS A 97 -12.84 7.69 2.65
N ILE A 98 -13.38 6.62 2.08
CA ILE A 98 -12.80 5.27 2.17
C ILE A 98 -11.38 5.24 1.63
N ALA A 99 -11.12 5.89 0.49
CA ALA A 99 -9.77 5.99 -0.07
C ALA A 99 -8.83 6.78 0.84
N GLY A 100 -9.35 7.79 1.55
CA GLY A 100 -8.60 8.54 2.57
C GLY A 100 -8.19 7.66 3.74
N ASP A 101 -9.13 6.88 4.26
CA ASP A 101 -8.88 5.93 5.35
C ASP A 101 -7.83 4.87 4.94
N GLN A 102 -7.88 4.39 3.69
CA GLN A 102 -6.86 3.47 3.16
C GLN A 102 -5.45 4.08 3.11
N VAL A 103 -5.33 5.38 2.81
CA VAL A 103 -4.05 6.08 2.86
C VAL A 103 -3.53 6.15 4.28
N LEU A 104 -4.38 6.51 5.25
CA LEU A 104 -4.00 6.58 6.67
C LEU A 104 -3.50 5.23 7.18
N VAL A 105 -4.21 4.14 6.86
CA VAL A 105 -3.80 2.78 7.24
C VAL A 105 -2.47 2.40 6.59
N ALA A 106 -2.30 2.69 5.30
CA ALA A 106 -1.07 2.36 4.58
C ALA A 106 0.14 3.16 5.11
N ASP A 107 -0.05 4.43 5.44
CA ASP A 107 0.99 5.29 6.00
C ASP A 107 1.36 4.87 7.42
N ASN A 108 0.38 4.49 8.26
CA ASN A 108 0.66 3.92 9.58
C ASN A 108 1.39 2.57 9.50
N HIS A 109 1.04 1.71 8.54
CA HIS A 109 1.75 0.46 8.33
C HIS A 109 3.21 0.70 7.90
N LEU A 110 3.45 1.71 7.05
CA LEU A 110 4.78 2.12 6.64
C LEU A 110 5.61 2.68 7.81
N ARG A 111 5.01 3.51 8.67
CA ARG A 111 5.63 3.96 9.93
C ARG A 111 6.04 2.77 10.80
N ARG A 112 5.12 1.83 10.99
CA ARG A 112 5.37 0.64 11.81
C ARG A 112 6.58 -0.15 11.31
N VAL A 113 6.66 -0.40 10.00
CA VAL A 113 7.82 -1.07 9.40
C VAL A 113 9.11 -0.28 9.60
N ILE A 114 9.09 1.06 9.49
CA ILE A 114 10.28 1.87 9.75
C ILE A 114 10.73 1.73 11.21
N TYR A 115 9.81 1.78 12.17
CA TYR A 115 10.14 1.71 13.59
C TYR A 115 10.57 0.31 14.06
N GLU A 116 9.93 -0.75 13.54
CA GLU A 116 10.19 -2.14 13.95
C GLU A 116 11.47 -2.71 13.31
N GLU A 117 11.74 -2.40 12.04
CA GLU A 117 12.77 -3.10 11.25
C GLU A 117 14.09 -2.34 11.12
N TYR A 118 14.13 -1.05 11.46
CA TYR A 118 15.32 -0.21 11.29
C TYR A 118 15.82 0.37 12.63
N PRO A 119 17.12 0.68 12.76
CA PRO A 119 17.65 1.32 13.96
C PRO A 119 17.17 2.78 14.09
N PRO A 120 17.06 3.32 15.33
CA PRO A 120 16.59 4.68 15.59
C PRO A 120 17.30 5.78 14.80
N SER A 121 18.61 5.63 14.58
CA SER A 121 19.43 6.58 13.80
C SER A 121 18.97 6.75 12.35
N ARG A 122 18.17 5.83 11.81
CA ARG A 122 17.64 5.87 10.44
C ARG A 122 16.15 6.20 10.36
N HIS A 123 15.43 6.25 11.48
CA HIS A 123 13.97 6.45 11.47
C HIS A 123 13.57 7.77 10.82
N GLU A 124 14.21 8.87 11.22
CA GLU A 124 13.86 10.20 10.72
C GLU A 124 14.13 10.35 9.22
N SER A 125 15.29 9.90 8.74
CA SER A 125 15.63 9.96 7.31
C SER A 125 14.70 9.11 6.45
N LEU A 126 14.33 7.91 6.93
CA LEU A 126 13.36 7.05 6.24
C LEU A 126 11.95 7.61 6.28
N ARG A 127 11.57 8.26 7.39
CA ARG A 127 10.27 8.95 7.52
C ARG A 127 10.17 10.07 6.49
N MET A 128 11.12 11.00 6.46
CA MET A 128 11.11 12.11 5.49
C MET A 128 11.12 11.63 4.03
N LYS A 129 11.79 10.51 3.75
CA LYS A 129 11.87 9.98 2.37
C LYS A 129 10.56 9.36 1.88
N HIS A 130 9.78 8.74 2.77
CA HIS A 130 8.68 7.84 2.38
C HIS A 130 7.30 8.30 2.85
N LEU A 131 7.23 9.01 3.96
CA LEU A 131 6.02 9.63 4.49
C LEU A 131 6.03 11.10 4.09
N PRO A 132 4.93 11.62 3.50
CA PRO A 132 4.80 13.05 3.26
C PRO A 132 4.88 13.78 4.60
N ASP A 133 5.37 15.02 4.60
CA ASP A 133 5.43 15.84 5.80
C ASP A 133 4.06 15.83 6.47
N ASP A 134 3.98 15.11 7.59
CA ASP A 134 2.84 15.20 8.46
C ASP A 134 2.74 16.66 8.85
N LYS A 135 1.64 17.31 8.48
CA LYS A 135 1.26 18.53 9.18
C LYS A 135 1.31 18.16 10.66
N PRO A 136 2.11 18.86 11.49
CA PRO A 136 2.33 18.47 12.87
C PRO A 136 0.97 18.21 13.50
N ASN A 137 0.77 16.98 13.97
CA ASN A 137 -0.46 16.60 14.63
C ASN A 137 -0.50 17.37 15.96
N THR A 138 -1.18 18.51 15.97
CA THR A 138 -1.34 19.36 17.16
C THR A 138 -2.20 18.69 18.23
N ASN A 139 -2.75 17.50 17.99
CA ASN A 139 -3.52 16.73 18.97
C ASN A 139 -2.85 15.38 19.26
N PRO A 140 -2.09 15.25 20.36
CA PRO A 140 -1.41 14.00 20.74
C PRO A 140 -2.35 12.88 21.22
N PHE A 141 -3.67 13.11 21.33
CA PHE A 141 -4.63 12.17 21.95
C PHE A 141 -5.99 12.05 21.23
N SER A 142 -6.02 11.90 19.91
CA SER A 142 -7.25 11.39 19.26
C SER A 142 -7.15 9.87 19.13
N PHE A 143 -7.84 9.15 20.02
CA PHE A 143 -8.08 7.71 19.96
C PHE A 143 -9.13 7.36 18.89
#